data_AF-A0A7C3H6W0-F1
#
_entry.id   AF-A0A7C3H6W0-F1
#
_cell.length_a   1.000
_cell.length_b   1.000
_cell.length_c   1.000
_cell.angle_alpha   90.00
_cell.angle_beta   90.00
_cell.angle_gamma   90.00
#
_symmetry.space_group_name_H-M   'P 1'
#
loop_
_entity.id
_entity.type
_entity.pdbx_description
1 polymer ?
#
loop_
_entity_poly.entity_id
_entity_poly.type
_entity_poly.pdbx_seq_one_letter_code
_entity_poly.pdbx_strand_id
1 'polypeptide(L)' 'EVEGAHVWDVGGRGIGSRLTCELNRNWAESRYCTSCGKCVQSCPTGALAAKGYAAEEMVKRTETISRLVEAKGARA' A
#
# COMPACT_ATOMS: atom_id res chain seq x y z
N GLU A 1 1.50 9.93 0.14
CA GLU A 1 0.94 9.38 1.40
C GLU A 1 -0.56 9.70 1.53
N VAL A 2 -1.46 8.70 1.42
CA VAL A 2 -2.91 8.92 1.60
C VAL A 2 -3.33 8.74 3.06
N GLU A 3 -3.02 7.57 3.65
CA GLU A 3 -3.41 7.21 5.02
C GLU A 3 -2.65 8.00 6.09
N GLY A 4 -1.37 8.29 5.88
CA GLY A 4 -0.52 8.97 6.87
C GLY A 4 0.15 8.01 7.88
N ALA A 5 -0.05 6.70 7.75
CA ALA A 5 0.54 5.70 8.63
C ALA A 5 2.05 5.46 8.37
N HIS A 6 2.57 5.83 7.20
CA HIS A 6 4.00 5.75 6.86
C HIS A 6 4.64 4.36 7.11
N VAL A 7 3.89 3.29 6.82
CA VAL A 7 4.36 1.91 7.06
C VAL A 7 5.22 1.35 5.93
N TRP A 8 5.16 1.93 4.73
CA TRP A 8 5.90 1.47 3.55
C TRP A 8 7.05 2.43 3.22
N ASP A 9 8.21 1.84 2.92
CA ASP A 9 9.40 2.54 2.43
C ASP A 9 10.10 1.71 1.35
N VAL A 10 11.11 2.29 0.70
CA VAL A 10 12.00 1.60 -0.24
C VAL A 10 13.36 1.39 0.42
N GLY A 11 13.70 0.13 0.66
CA GLY A 11 14.99 -0.30 1.19
C GLY A 11 15.91 -0.76 0.07
N GLY A 12 17.22 -0.65 0.28
CA GLY A 12 18.23 -1.00 -0.73
C GLY A 12 18.48 0.12 -1.74
N ARG A 13 19.25 -0.20 -2.79
CA ARG A 13 19.63 0.75 -3.85
C ARG A 13 19.74 0.05 -5.20
N GLY A 14 19.48 0.79 -6.28
CA GLY A 14 19.55 0.29 -7.65
C GLY A 14 18.62 -0.90 -7.88
N ILE A 15 19.13 -1.94 -8.54
CA ILE A 15 18.38 -3.19 -8.77
C ILE A 15 18.05 -3.94 -7.46
N GLY A 16 18.69 -3.57 -6.35
CA GLY A 16 18.42 -4.13 -5.02
C GLY A 16 17.29 -3.43 -4.27
N SER A 17 16.67 -2.39 -4.84
CA SER A 17 15.58 -1.66 -4.20
C SER A 17 14.33 -2.53 -4.05
N ARG A 18 13.75 -2.56 -2.84
CA ARG A 18 12.54 -3.34 -2.52
C ARG A 18 11.59 -2.54 -1.63
N LEU A 19 10.29 -2.82 -1.77
CA LEU A 19 9.32 -2.36 -0.79
C LEU A 19 9.60 -3.01 0.56
N THR A 20 9.64 -2.20 1.60
CA THR A 20 10.01 -2.60 2.95
C THR A 20 9.00 -2.05 3.93
N CYS A 21 8.64 -2.83 4.94
CA CYS A 21 7.74 -2.36 5.99
C CYS A 21 8.56 -1.94 7.21
N GLU A 22 8.48 -0.65 7.57
CA GLU A 22 9.23 -0.05 8.67
C GLU A 22 10.72 -0.47 8.62
N LEU A 23 11.28 -0.98 9.72
CA LEU A 23 12.66 -1.49 9.81
C LEU A 23 12.79 -2.93 9.24
N ASN A 24 12.29 -3.15 8.04
CA ASN A 24 12.27 -4.46 7.37
C ASN A 24 11.63 -5.58 8.21
N ARG A 25 10.56 -5.24 8.91
CA ARG A 25 9.75 -6.23 9.64
C ARG A 25 8.68 -6.84 8.76
N ASN A 26 8.12 -7.94 9.22
CA ASN A 26 6.93 -8.50 8.60
C ASN A 26 5.79 -7.49 8.67
N TRP A 27 5.19 -7.16 7.52
CA TRP A 27 4.06 -6.22 7.44
C TRP A 27 2.88 -6.66 8.32
N ALA A 28 2.67 -7.97 8.49
CA ALA A 28 1.61 -8.51 9.35
C ALA A 28 1.79 -8.17 10.84
N GLU A 29 2.99 -7.79 11.27
CA GLU A 29 3.33 -7.44 12.65
C GLU A 29 3.41 -5.93 12.88
N SER A 30 3.14 -5.11 11.85
CA SER A 30 3.13 -3.67 11.97
C SER A 30 2.00 -3.21 12.90
N ARG A 31 2.37 -2.50 13.97
CA ARG A 31 1.42 -1.85 14.89
C ARG A 31 0.87 -0.54 14.34
N TYR A 32 1.50 0.01 13.31
CA TYR A 32 1.10 1.28 12.69
C TYR A 32 0.22 1.07 11.46
N CYS A 33 0.20 -0.14 10.89
CA CYS A 33 -0.71 -0.48 9.80
C CYS A 33 -2.16 -0.40 10.28
N THR A 34 -2.95 0.51 9.69
CA THR A 34 -4.37 0.69 10.03
C THR A 34 -5.29 -0.32 9.33
N SER A 35 -4.73 -1.30 8.60
CA SER A 35 -5.48 -2.27 7.80
C SER A 35 -6.44 -1.64 6.78
N CYS A 36 -6.19 -0.40 6.36
CA CYS A 36 -7.08 0.35 5.49
C CYS A 36 -7.14 -0.15 4.03
N GLY A 37 -6.29 -1.10 3.64
CA GLY A 37 -6.31 -1.76 2.33
C GLY A 37 -5.87 -0.90 1.13
N LYS A 38 -5.50 0.37 1.33
CA LYS A 38 -5.14 1.29 0.23
C LYS A 38 -3.93 0.81 -0.56
N CYS A 39 -2.90 0.27 0.10
CA CYS A 39 -1.72 -0.31 -0.57
C CYS A 39 -2.08 -1.54 -1.44
N VAL A 40 -2.99 -2.38 -0.95
CA VAL A 40 -3.50 -3.55 -1.66
C VAL A 40 -4.31 -3.13 -2.88
N GLN A 41 -5.15 -2.10 -2.76
CA GLN A 41 -5.98 -1.58 -3.85
C GLN A 41 -5.17 -0.80 -4.89
N SER A 42 -4.12 -0.08 -4.47
CA SER A 42 -3.27 0.71 -5.39
C SER A 42 -2.21 -0.13 -6.11
N CYS A 43 -1.89 -1.34 -5.64
CA CYS A 43 -0.85 -2.17 -6.24
C CYS A 43 -1.28 -2.67 -7.63
N PRO A 44 -0.60 -2.26 -8.72
CA PRO A 44 -1.05 -2.54 -10.08
C PRO A 44 -0.71 -3.96 -10.56
N THR A 45 0.33 -4.58 -9.99
CA THR A 45 0.83 -5.89 -10.42
C THR A 45 0.29 -7.05 -9.58
N GLY A 46 -0.47 -6.77 -8.52
CA GLY A 46 -0.95 -7.80 -7.60
C GLY A 46 0.12 -8.32 -6.62
N ALA A 47 1.30 -7.70 -6.56
CA ALA A 47 2.31 -8.00 -5.51
C ALA A 47 1.76 -7.82 -4.08
N LEU A 48 0.77 -6.94 -3.92
CA LEU A 48 -0.10 -6.87 -2.75
C LEU A 48 -1.54 -7.23 -3.14
N ALA A 49 -2.08 -8.25 -2.48
CA ALA A 49 -3.43 -8.75 -2.64
C ALA A 49 -4.06 -9.06 -1.27
N ALA A 50 -5.39 -9.07 -1.20
CA ALA A 50 -6.11 -9.48 -0.02
C ALA A 50 -5.91 -10.99 0.20
N LYS A 51 -5.68 -11.40 1.46
CA LYS A 51 -5.56 -12.82 1.81
C LYS A 51 -6.82 -13.56 1.37
N GLY A 52 -6.64 -14.75 0.81
CA GLY A 52 -7.73 -15.58 0.30
C GLY A 52 -8.08 -15.35 -1.17
N TYR A 53 -7.48 -14.36 -1.83
CA TYR A 53 -7.62 -14.12 -3.27
C TYR A 53 -6.29 -14.39 -3.98
N ALA A 54 -6.36 -14.93 -5.20
CA ALA A 54 -5.21 -14.88 -6.10
C ALA A 54 -4.95 -13.43 -6.58
N ALA A 55 -3.71 -13.15 -7.01
CA ALA A 55 -3.30 -11.81 -7.44
C ALA A 55 -4.18 -11.24 -8.56
N GLU A 56 -4.59 -12.09 -9.51
CA GLU A 56 -5.42 -11.72 -10.67
C GLU A 56 -6.93 -11.83 -10.40
N GLU A 57 -7.32 -12.53 -9.33
CA GLU A 57 -8.73 -12.69 -8.94
C GLU A 57 -9.27 -11.44 -8.23
N MET A 58 -8.41 -10.74 -7.50
CA MET A 58 -8.83 -9.59 -6.70
C MET A 58 -9.13 -8.36 -7.57
N VAL A 59 -10.40 -7.96 -7.59
CA VAL A 59 -10.85 -6.73 -8.25
C VAL A 59 -10.29 -5.49 -7.53
N LYS A 60 -9.59 -4.63 -8.27
CA LYS A 60 -9.03 -3.36 -7.79
C LYS A 60 -10.03 -2.21 -7.97
N ARG A 61 -10.20 -1.38 -6.93
CA ARG A 61 -11.06 -0.19 -6.93
C ARG A 61 -10.23 1.09 -6.85
N THR A 62 -9.35 1.28 -7.81
CA THR A 62 -8.36 2.39 -7.82
C THR A 62 -9.03 3.76 -7.81
N GLU A 63 -10.21 3.90 -8.43
CA GLU A 63 -10.98 5.15 -8.47
C GLU A 63 -11.29 5.72 -7.08
N THR A 64 -11.58 4.84 -6.11
CA THR A 64 -11.84 5.26 -4.73
C THR A 64 -10.60 5.90 -4.11
N ILE A 65 -9.41 5.39 -4.42
CA ILE A 65 -8.15 5.97 -3.95
C ILE A 65 -7.90 7.31 -4.63
N SER A 66 -8.11 7.41 -5.94
CA SER A 66 -7.93 8.67 -6.67
C SER A 66 -8.78 9.79 -6.08
N ARG A 67 -10.07 9.53 -5.79
CA ARG A 67 -10.95 10.51 -5.12
C ARG A 67 -10.47 10.91 -3.74
N LEU A 68 -9.89 9.99 -2.98
CA LEU A 68 -9.31 10.29 -1.65
C LEU A 68 -8.06 11.18 -1.77
N VAL A 69 -7.24 10.96 -2.80
CA VAL A 69 -6.07 11.80 -3.10
C VAL A 69 -6.53 13.22 -3.45
N GLU A 70 -7.52 13.35 -4.35
CA GLU A 70 -8.11 14.64 -4.74
C GLU A 70 -8.70 15.39 -3.54
N ALA A 71 -9.53 14.71 -2.74
CA ALA A 71 -10.17 15.32 -1.57
C ALA A 71 -9.15 15.75 -0.49
N LYS A 72 -8.02 15.04 -0.37
CA LYS A 72 -6.93 15.43 0.53
C LYS A 72 -6.16 16.64 -0.01
N GLY A 73 -5.89 16.68 -1.32
CA GLY A 73 -5.23 17.80 -1.99
C GLY A 73 -6.05 19.09 -1.96
N ALA A 74 -7.38 19.00 -2.05
CA ALA A 74 -8.27 20.16 -1.94
C ALA A 74 -8.32 20.78 -0.53
N ARG A 75 -7.77 20.11 0.49
CA ARG A 75 -7.69 20.59 1.88
C ARG A 75 -6.32 21.15 2.24
N ALA A 76 -5.35 21.10 1.32
CA ALA A 76 -3.96 21.53 1.52
C ALA A 76 -3.74 22.97 1.03
#